data_AF-A0AAN6ZM09-F1
#
_entry.id   AF-A0AAN6ZM09-F1
#
_cell.length_a   1.000
_cell.length_b   1.000
_cell.length_c   1.000
_cell.angle_alpha   90.00
_cell.angle_beta   90.00
_cell.angle_gamma   90.00
#
_symmetry.space_group_name_H-M   'P 1'
#
loop_
_entity.id
_entity.type
_entity.pdbx_description
1 polymer ?
#
loop_
_entity_poly.entity_id
_entity_poly.type
_entity_poly.pdbx_seq_one_letter_code
_entity_poly.pdbx_strand_id
1 'polypeptide(L)' 'MRLLDVRTFELCEFVGKPPPYAILSHTWEDDEVTFQDIANLDLARKKKGFTKIQLCCEQALHDDYDWA' A
#
# COMPACT_ATOMS: atom_id res chain seq x y z
N MET A 1 8.69 -6.57 9.06
CA MET A 1 7.38 -6.19 8.47
C MET A 1 7.66 -5.35 7.24
N ARG A 2 6.82 -5.45 6.20
CA ARG A 2 6.92 -4.57 5.03
C ARG A 2 5.68 -3.68 4.99
N LEU A 3 5.89 -2.40 4.80
CA LEU A 3 4.85 -1.38 4.75
C LEU A 3 5.01 -0.58 3.47
N LEU A 4 3.91 -0.05 2.97
CA LEU A 4 3.88 0.92 1.89
C LEU A 4 4.10 2.32 2.46
N ASP A 5 5.00 3.08 1.84
CA ASP A 5 5.02 4.53 2.00
C ASP A 5 3.75 5.10 1.34
N VAL A 6 2.94 5.82 2.12
CA VAL A 6 1.63 6.32 1.67
C VAL A 6 1.74 7.41 0.59
N ARG A 7 2.92 8.00 0.39
CA ARG A 7 3.17 9.08 -0.57
C ARG A 7 3.79 8.54 -1.85
N THR A 8 4.71 7.58 -1.74
CA THR A 8 5.44 7.03 -2.89
C THR A 8 4.87 5.70 -3.40
N PHE A 9 4.10 4.99 -2.58
CA PHE A 9 3.64 3.61 -2.81
C PHE A 9 4.80 2.60 -2.86
N GLU A 10 5.98 2.97 -2.39
CA GLU A 10 7.13 2.06 -2.37
C GLU A 10 7.11 1.17 -1.12
N LEU A 11 7.61 -0.06 -1.28
CA LEU A 11 7.72 -1.00 -0.18
C LEU A 11 8.97 -0.74 0.65
N CYS A 12 8.78 -0.51 1.94
CA CYS A 12 9.85 -0.36 2.91
C CYS A 12 9.86 -1.56 3.88
N GLU A 13 11.05 -2.10 4.15
CA GLU A 13 11.24 -3.21 5.09
C GLU A 13 11.70 -2.70 6.46
N PHE A 14 10.97 -3.10 7.48
CA PHE A 14 11.25 -2.80 8.89
C PHE A 14 11.65 -4.06 9.64
N VAL A 15 12.83 -4.05 10.23
CA VAL A 15 13.32 -5.11 11.13
C VAL A 15 13.02 -4.70 12.58
N GLY A 16 12.33 -5.56 13.33
CA GLY A 16 11.92 -5.28 14.70
C GLY A 16 10.50 -4.72 14.82
N LYS A 17 10.31 -3.72 15.70
CA LYS A 17 9.00 -3.09 15.92
C LYS A 17 8.71 -2.09 14.78
N PRO A 18 7.65 -2.28 13.98
CA PRO A 18 7.28 -1.33 12.94
C PRO A 18 6.79 0.01 13.54
N PRO A 19 6.83 1.12 12.78
CA PRO A 19 6.16 2.36 13.15
C PRO A 19 4.63 2.16 13.25
N PRO A 20 3.85 3.15 13.70
CA PRO A 20 2.39 3.14 13.51
C PRO A 20 2.05 3.09 12.01
N TYR A 21 1.05 2.29 11.62
CA TYR A 21 0.61 2.11 10.24
C TYR A 21 -0.90 1.88 10.15
N ALA A 22 -1.47 2.22 9.00
CA ALA A 22 -2.82 1.81 8.62
C ALA A 22 -2.79 0.42 7.96
N ILE A 23 -3.92 -0.29 7.93
CA ILE A 23 -4.03 -1.57 7.21
C ILE A 23 -5.19 -1.48 6.24
N LEU A 24 -4.93 -1.80 4.97
CA LEU A 24 -6.00 -2.00 4.00
C LEU A 24 -6.75 -3.29 4.32
N SER A 25 -8.04 -3.18 4.61
CA SER A 25 -8.92 -4.34 4.72
C SER A 25 -8.99 -5.06 3.36
N HIS A 26 -8.67 -6.35 3.35
CA HIS A 26 -8.66 -7.12 2.11
C HIS A 26 -10.09 -7.43 1.66
N THR A 27 -10.51 -6.76 0.60
CA THR A 27 -11.70 -7.11 -0.19
C THR A 27 -11.24 -7.63 -1.53
N TRP A 28 -11.76 -8.79 -1.93
CA TRP A 28 -11.47 -9.38 -3.24
C TRP A 28 -12.06 -8.54 -4.35
N GLU A 29 -11.23 -8.20 -5.33
CA GLU A 29 -11.65 -7.60 -6.58
C GLU A 29 -10.95 -8.31 -7.76
N ASP A 30 -11.44 -8.09 -8.98
CA ASP A 30 -10.71 -8.51 -10.16
C ASP A 30 -9.41 -7.73 -10.30
N ASP A 31 -8.35 -8.39 -10.78
CA ASP A 31 -7.05 -7.77 -11.07
C ASP A 31 -6.38 -7.16 -9.83
N GLU A 32 -6.27 -7.98 -8.79
CA GLU A 32 -5.52 -7.70 -7.56
C GLU A 32 -4.06 -7.33 -7.83
N VAL A 33 -3.57 -6.36 -7.06
CA VAL A 33 -2.17 -5.97 -7.06
C VAL A 33 -1.41 -6.92 -6.14
N THR A 34 -0.45 -7.65 -6.71
CA THR A 34 0.42 -8.54 -5.96
C THR A 34 1.66 -7.81 -5.46
N PHE A 35 2.37 -8.43 -4.52
CA PHE A 35 3.67 -7.94 -4.06
C PHE A 35 4.67 -7.71 -5.21
N GLN A 36 4.65 -8.57 -6.24
CA GLN A 36 5.54 -8.45 -7.39
C GLN A 36 5.17 -7.27 -8.28
N ASP A 37 3.87 -6.96 -8.39
CA ASP A 37 3.42 -5.80 -9.16
C ASP A 37 3.88 -4.51 -8.50
N ILE A 38 3.85 -4.40 -7.16
CA ILE A 38 4.28 -3.18 -6.45
C ILE A 38 5.76 -2.88 -6.70
N ALA A 39 6.60 -3.90 -6.92
CA ALA A 39 7.99 -3.68 -7.32
C ALA A 39 8.14 -2.96 -8.68
N ASN A 40 7.08 -2.93 -9.49
CA ASN A 40 6.96 -2.14 -10.71
C ASN A 40 5.69 -1.27 -10.64
N LEU A 41 5.79 -0.09 -10.04
CA LEU A 41 4.65 0.81 -9.85
C LEU A 41 3.91 1.16 -11.15
N ASP A 42 4.60 1.21 -12.29
CA ASP A 42 3.94 1.48 -13.58
C ASP A 42 3.03 0.34 -14.03
N LEU A 43 3.35 -0.90 -13.64
CA LEU A 43 2.49 -2.06 -13.84
C LEU A 43 1.36 -2.07 -12.80
N ALA A 44 1.68 -1.87 -11.52
CA ALA A 44 0.70 -1.86 -10.45
C ALA A 44 -0.41 -0.83 -10.69
N ARG A 45 -0.05 0.40 -11.09
CA ARG A 45 -0.99 1.49 -11.38
C ARG A 45 -1.99 1.19 -12.50
N LYS A 46 -1.73 0.20 -13.35
CA LYS A 46 -2.64 -0.22 -14.43
C LYS A 46 -3.69 -1.22 -13.96
N LYS A 47 -3.51 -1.80 -12.77
CA LYS A 47 -4.40 -2.81 -12.22
C LYS A 47 -5.60 -2.19 -11.52
N LYS A 48 -6.78 -2.82 -11.65
CA LYS A 48 -8.00 -2.32 -10.99
C LYS A 48 -7.84 -2.26 -9.46
N GLY A 49 -7.23 -3.29 -8.88
CA GLY A 49 -6.97 -3.38 -7.45
C GLY A 49 -5.98 -2.34 -6.91
N PHE A 50 -5.37 -1.50 -7.76
CA PHE A 50 -4.52 -0.40 -7.29
C PHE A 50 -5.33 0.73 -6.66
N THR A 51 -6.57 0.93 -7.11
CA THR A 51 -7.44 2.00 -6.61
C THR A 51 -7.65 1.92 -5.09
N LYS A 52 -7.86 0.72 -4.54
CA LYS A 52 -7.99 0.53 -3.09
C LYS A 52 -6.70 0.81 -2.32
N ILE A 53 -5.53 0.56 -2.92
CA ILE A 53 -4.24 0.90 -2.32
C ILE A 53 -4.11 2.42 -2.24
N GLN A 54 -4.49 3.14 -3.31
CA GLN A 54 -4.50 4.60 -3.32
C GLN A 54 -5.42 5.17 -2.24
N LEU A 55 -6.68 4.71 -2.19
CA LEU A 55 -7.65 5.16 -1.20
C LEU A 55 -7.20 4.85 0.24
N CYS A 56 -6.56 3.70 0.47
CA CYS A 56 -5.98 3.39 1.77
C CYS A 56 -4.86 4.35 2.15
N CYS A 57 -3.96 4.67 1.23
CA CYS A 57 -2.85 5.60 1.48
C CYS A 57 -3.37 7.02 1.71
N GLU A 58 -4.38 7.45 0.97
CA GLU A 58 -5.06 8.74 1.17
C GLU A 58 -5.72 8.81 2.55
N GLN A 59 -6.43 7.76 2.96
CA GLN A 59 -7.02 7.69 4.30
C GLN A 59 -5.95 7.64 5.40
N ALA A 60 -4.87 6.88 5.21
CA ALA A 60 -3.75 6.83 6.13
C ALA A 60 -3.11 8.21 6.33
N LEU A 61 -2.93 8.99 5.26
CA LEU A 61 -2.47 10.37 5.32
C LEU A 61 -3.43 11.28 6.09
N HIS A 62 -4.74 11.12 5.89
CA HIS A 62 -5.75 11.87 6.65
C HIS A 62 -5.75 11.54 8.14
N ASP A 63 -5.37 10.31 8.49
CA ASP A 63 -5.29 9.82 9.86
C ASP A 63 -3.88 10.00 10.48
N ASP A 64 -3.01 10.80 9.85
CA ASP A 64 -1.64 11.10 10.27
C ASP A 64 -0.69 9.88 10.33
N TYR A 65 -0.87 8.91 9.43
CA TYR A 65 0.05 7.79 9.22
C TYR A 65 0.90 7.97 7.95
N ASP A 66 2.20 7.75 8.10
CA ASP A 66 3.14 7.70 6.96
C ASP A 66 3.23 6.31 6.30
N TRP A 67 2.60 5.29 6.90
CA TRP A 67 2.75 3.89 6.49
C TRP A 67 1.40 3.17 6.40
N ALA A 68 1.24 2.31 5.38
CA ALA A 68 0.08 1.45 5.16
C ALA A 68 0.44 -0.01 4.81
#